data_AF-R1GJ04-F1
#
_entry.id   AF-R1GJ04-F1
#
_cell.length_a   1.000
_cell.length_b   1.000
_cell.length_c   1.000
_cell.angle_alpha   90.00
_cell.angle_beta   90.00
_cell.angle_gamma   90.00
#
_symmetry.space_group_name_H-M   'P 1'
#
loop_
_entity.id
_entity.type
_entity.pdbx_description
1 polymer ?
#
loop_
_entity_poly.entity_id
_entity_poly.type
_entity_poly.pdbx_seq_one_letter_code
_entity_poly.pdbx_strand_id
1 'polypeptide(L)'
;MSLKRKAADAATADAKKPKANGSITAFFGPPKVSSTATNGAAAIKPTAKFDKEAWAKKLTDEQRELLKLEIDTLDESWLLHLKDEITSPEFLNLKRFIKKEQEAGKKIFPPMEDVYSWSRHTPLNTVKAVILGQDPYHNFNQAHGLCFSVRPPTPAPPSLKNIYIALKKDYPEFEAPPKNGGLLTPWADRGVLLLNTCLTVRAHEANSHSQKGWERFTQKVIDTVNRVRTNGVVFLAWGTPAQQRCKGVNAQRHLVLKSVHPSPLSAHKGFFDGGHFKKANNWLAKRYGEENGPINWNLKAEPKEAKPKEAKPEEVKPEEAKPEEAKPEEVEAEDFEAEDLKVEDFEAEEVKPDEARAE
;
A
#
# COMPACT_ATOMS: atom_id res chain seq x y z
N MET A 1 23.38 -62.52 28.54
CA MET A 1 24.51 -62.56 29.50
C MET A 1 25.14 -61.16 29.55
N SER A 2 24.58 -60.20 30.27
CA SER A 2 25.00 -59.70 31.61
C SER A 2 26.44 -60.01 32.06
N LEU A 3 27.23 -58.95 32.33
CA LEU A 3 28.35 -58.79 33.29
C LEU A 3 28.87 -57.34 33.12
N LYS A 4 28.38 -56.31 33.84
CA LYS A 4 28.67 -55.80 35.21
C LYS A 4 30.13 -55.37 35.54
N ARG A 5 30.24 -54.05 35.87
CA ARG A 5 31.00 -53.37 36.97
C ARG A 5 32.53 -53.19 36.81
N LYS A 6 33.21 -52.19 37.42
CA LYS A 6 32.90 -50.91 38.12
C LYS A 6 34.26 -50.29 38.58
N ALA A 7 34.39 -48.97 38.46
CA ALA A 7 35.15 -47.96 39.24
C ALA A 7 36.62 -48.14 39.69
N ALA A 8 37.37 -47.03 39.60
CA ALA A 8 38.19 -46.50 40.70
C ALA A 8 38.33 -44.96 40.57
N ASP A 9 37.95 -44.26 41.65
CA ASP A 9 38.25 -42.86 42.00
C ASP A 9 39.53 -42.84 42.85
N ALA A 10 40.35 -41.79 42.77
CA ALA A 10 41.04 -41.18 43.92
C ALA A 10 41.78 -39.89 43.54
N ALA A 11 41.56 -38.86 44.36
CA ALA A 11 42.07 -37.51 44.31
C ALA A 11 43.49 -37.35 44.88
N THR A 12 44.13 -36.19 44.67
CA THR A 12 44.52 -35.23 45.74
C THR A 12 45.31 -34.04 45.20
N ALA A 13 45.21 -32.92 45.93
CA ALA A 13 45.77 -31.60 45.68
C ALA A 13 46.78 -31.21 46.77
N ASP A 14 47.73 -30.31 46.46
CA ASP A 14 48.46 -29.42 47.40
C ASP A 14 49.23 -28.39 46.52
N ALA A 15 48.99 -27.07 46.51
CA ALA A 15 49.07 -26.01 47.52
C ALA A 15 50.50 -25.52 47.88
N LYS A 16 50.81 -24.27 47.49
CA LYS A 16 51.77 -23.37 48.18
C LYS A 16 51.34 -21.89 48.01
N LYS A 17 51.14 -21.22 49.14
CA LYS A 17 50.82 -19.78 49.40
C LYS A 17 52.13 -18.95 49.56
N PRO A 18 52.15 -17.64 49.93
CA PRO A 18 51.15 -16.55 49.86
C PRO A 18 51.74 -15.20 49.36
N LYS A 19 50.91 -14.13 49.23
CA LYS A 19 51.13 -12.82 49.88
C LYS A 19 49.93 -11.87 49.68
N ALA A 20 49.52 -11.24 50.77
CA ALA A 20 48.52 -10.20 50.85
C ALA A 20 49.21 -8.86 51.17
N ASN A 21 48.79 -7.77 50.51
CA ASN A 21 48.64 -6.41 51.06
C ASN A 21 48.34 -5.43 49.90
N GLY A 22 47.24 -4.70 50.02
CA GLY A 22 46.87 -3.63 49.09
C GLY A 22 45.39 -3.28 49.14
N SER A 23 44.94 -2.73 50.26
CA SER A 23 43.59 -2.19 50.44
C SER A 23 43.46 -0.82 49.76
N ILE A 24 42.38 -0.68 48.96
CA ILE A 24 41.41 0.43 48.94
C ILE A 24 41.93 1.80 49.42
N THR A 25 42.07 2.75 48.48
CA THR A 25 41.49 4.12 48.51
C THR A 25 42.12 4.97 47.39
N ALA A 26 41.31 5.89 46.84
CA ALA A 26 41.67 6.98 45.93
C ALA A 26 41.72 6.69 44.42
N PHE A 27 40.57 6.50 43.75
CA PHE A 27 40.42 6.81 42.31
C PHE A 27 39.00 7.23 41.86
N PHE A 28 38.16 7.79 42.75
CA PHE A 28 36.89 8.42 42.36
C PHE A 28 36.87 9.89 42.78
N GLY A 29 37.15 10.78 41.83
CA GLY A 29 36.74 12.19 41.88
C GLY A 29 35.49 12.39 41.01
N PRO A 30 34.49 13.19 41.44
CA PRO A 30 33.26 13.38 40.69
C PRO A 30 33.52 14.20 39.42
N PRO A 31 33.00 13.82 38.24
CA PRO A 31 33.10 14.69 37.09
C PRO A 31 32.16 15.89 37.25
N LYS A 32 32.73 17.08 37.01
CA LYS A 32 32.03 18.37 36.95
C LYS A 32 30.87 18.33 35.96
N VAL A 33 29.73 18.83 36.42
CA VAL A 33 28.57 19.17 35.61
C VAL A 33 28.98 20.28 34.64
N SER A 34 28.95 20.00 33.34
CA SER A 34 29.03 21.01 32.28
C SER A 34 27.67 21.11 31.62
N SER A 35 26.93 22.14 32.00
CA SER A 35 25.66 22.56 31.43
C SER A 35 25.84 23.16 30.04
N THR A 36 25.54 22.38 29.00
CA THR A 36 24.98 22.87 27.72
C THR A 36 24.48 21.68 26.91
N ALA A 37 23.27 21.22 27.23
CA ALA A 37 22.49 20.36 26.34
C ALA A 37 21.51 21.27 25.59
N THR A 38 21.98 21.90 24.52
CA THR A 38 21.09 22.44 23.48
C THR A 38 20.58 21.25 22.67
N ASN A 39 19.25 21.09 22.65
CA ASN A 39 18.51 20.17 21.81
C ASN A 39 18.96 20.28 20.35
N GLY A 40 19.87 19.39 19.95
CA GLY A 40 20.19 19.15 18.55
C GLY A 40 19.22 18.10 18.02
N ALA A 41 18.06 18.52 17.53
CA ALA A 41 17.39 17.75 16.50
C ALA A 41 18.44 17.53 15.40
N ALA A 42 18.82 16.26 15.17
CA ALA A 42 19.68 15.91 14.07
C ALA A 42 18.92 16.23 12.78
N ALA A 43 19.04 17.48 12.33
CA ALA A 43 18.57 17.93 11.05
C ALA A 43 19.26 17.06 10.01
N ILE A 44 18.45 16.25 9.34
CA ILE A 44 18.83 15.54 8.13
C ILE A 44 19.40 16.62 7.21
N LYS A 45 20.70 16.53 6.89
CA LYS A 45 21.33 17.41 5.90
C LYS A 45 20.47 17.40 4.64
N PRO A 46 20.11 18.54 4.05
CA PRO A 46 19.27 18.56 2.87
C PRO A 46 20.00 17.84 1.75
N THR A 47 19.56 16.62 1.45
CA THR A 47 19.87 15.96 0.18
C THR A 47 19.51 16.93 -0.92
N ALA A 48 20.43 17.18 -1.86
CA ALA A 48 20.17 18.00 -3.03
C ALA A 48 18.77 17.67 -3.57
N LYS A 49 17.87 18.66 -3.59
CA LYS A 49 16.49 18.46 -4.04
C LYS A 49 16.54 17.81 -5.41
N PHE A 50 15.86 16.69 -5.58
CA PHE A 50 15.72 16.04 -6.87
C PHE A 50 14.96 17.00 -7.79
N ASP A 51 15.63 17.51 -8.81
CA ASP A 51 15.00 18.34 -9.84
C ASP A 51 14.34 17.42 -10.88
N LYS A 52 13.05 17.20 -10.69
CA LYS A 52 12.21 16.36 -11.55
C LYS A 52 12.11 16.91 -12.97
N GLU A 53 12.04 18.23 -13.13
CA GLU A 53 11.91 18.89 -14.43
C GLU A 53 13.21 18.80 -15.22
N ALA A 54 14.35 19.04 -14.58
CA ALA A 54 15.66 18.87 -15.20
C ALA A 54 15.94 17.41 -15.55
N TRP A 55 15.47 16.45 -14.75
CA TRP A 55 15.56 15.03 -15.10
C TRP A 55 14.67 14.68 -16.30
N ALA A 56 13.41 15.12 -16.32
CA ALA A 56 12.48 14.85 -17.42
C ALA A 56 12.98 15.43 -18.75
N LYS A 57 13.63 16.60 -18.74
CA LYS A 57 14.23 17.24 -19.93
C LYS A 57 15.39 16.44 -20.54
N LYS A 58 16.02 15.52 -19.79
CA LYS A 58 17.12 14.67 -20.29
C LYS A 58 16.62 13.41 -20.99
N LEU A 59 15.35 13.05 -20.81
CA LEU A 59 14.75 11.89 -21.45
C LEU A 59 14.56 12.12 -22.94
N THR A 60 14.67 11.07 -23.75
CA THR A 60 14.31 11.15 -25.18
C THR A 60 12.82 11.40 -25.36
N ASP A 61 12.40 11.83 -26.55
CA ASP A 61 10.98 12.10 -26.84
C ASP A 61 10.11 10.85 -26.62
N GLU A 62 10.58 9.68 -27.10
CA GLU A 62 9.92 8.39 -26.87
C GLU A 62 9.82 8.07 -25.37
N GLN A 63 10.89 8.29 -24.60
CA GLN A 63 10.87 8.06 -23.15
C GLN A 63 9.89 8.99 -22.45
N ARG A 64 9.83 10.28 -22.81
CA ARG A 64 8.86 11.22 -22.20
C ARG A 64 7.43 10.83 -22.51
N GLU A 65 7.15 10.34 -23.71
CA GLU A 65 5.84 9.84 -24.09
C GLU A 65 5.47 8.59 -23.28
N LEU A 66 6.34 7.57 -23.29
CA LEU A 66 6.09 6.30 -22.59
C LEU A 66 6.02 6.48 -21.07
N LEU A 67 6.79 7.40 -20.49
CA LEU A 67 6.89 7.64 -19.05
C LEU A 67 6.03 8.80 -18.57
N LYS A 68 5.13 9.34 -19.40
CA LYS A 68 4.28 10.48 -19.04
C LYS A 68 3.54 10.25 -17.72
N LEU A 69 2.98 9.05 -17.53
CA LEU A 69 2.24 8.72 -16.33
C LEU A 69 3.11 8.73 -15.07
N GLU A 70 4.31 8.16 -15.15
CA GLU A 70 5.29 8.13 -14.06
C GLU A 70 5.77 9.55 -13.74
N ILE A 71 6.07 10.34 -14.77
CA ILE A 71 6.43 11.75 -14.61
C ILE A 71 5.30 12.50 -13.91
N ASP A 72 4.05 12.30 -14.29
CA ASP A 72 2.96 13.10 -13.73
C ASP A 72 2.56 12.64 -12.31
N THR A 73 2.60 11.34 -12.05
CA THR A 73 1.84 10.77 -10.92
C THR A 73 2.67 9.93 -9.93
N LEU A 74 3.90 9.54 -10.25
CA LEU A 74 4.78 8.87 -9.28
C LEU A 74 5.34 9.93 -8.31
N ASP A 75 5.16 9.71 -7.01
CA ASP A 75 5.62 10.65 -6.00
C ASP A 75 7.14 10.85 -6.05
N GLU A 76 7.59 12.10 -5.84
CA GLU A 76 8.99 12.50 -6.07
C GLU A 76 9.98 11.75 -5.17
N SER A 77 9.56 11.41 -3.95
CA SER A 77 10.38 10.65 -3.01
C SER A 77 10.69 9.25 -3.53
N TRP A 78 9.81 8.68 -4.37
CA TRP A 78 10.01 7.41 -5.04
C TRP A 78 10.73 7.59 -6.38
N LEU A 79 10.32 8.57 -7.17
CA LEU A 79 10.88 8.84 -8.49
C LEU A 79 12.40 9.06 -8.43
N LEU A 80 12.91 9.77 -7.42
CA LEU A 80 14.34 9.94 -7.19
C LEU A 80 15.11 8.60 -7.16
N HIS A 81 14.52 7.56 -6.56
CA HIS A 81 15.17 6.25 -6.39
C HIS A 81 14.82 5.24 -7.48
N LEU A 82 13.74 5.47 -8.22
CA LEU A 82 13.23 4.54 -9.24
C LEU A 82 13.47 5.04 -10.67
N LYS A 83 13.95 6.27 -10.87
CA LYS A 83 14.20 6.87 -12.19
C LYS A 83 15.01 5.97 -13.12
N ASP A 84 16.06 5.32 -12.61
CA ASP A 84 16.92 4.45 -13.42
C ASP A 84 16.18 3.16 -13.83
N GLU A 85 15.31 2.64 -12.96
CA GLU A 85 14.49 1.46 -13.26
C GLU A 85 13.41 1.78 -14.30
N ILE A 86 12.72 2.93 -14.18
CA ILE A 86 11.69 3.30 -15.14
C ILE A 86 12.26 3.68 -16.51
N THR A 87 13.53 4.06 -16.60
CA THR A 87 14.23 4.27 -17.87
C THR A 87 14.87 3.00 -18.43
N SER A 88 14.79 1.87 -17.73
CA SER A 88 15.37 0.60 -18.20
C SER A 88 14.63 0.06 -19.43
N PRO A 89 15.32 -0.69 -20.32
CA PRO A 89 14.67 -1.31 -21.48
C PRO A 89 13.47 -2.18 -21.10
N GLU A 90 13.54 -2.88 -19.97
CA GLU A 90 12.46 -3.77 -19.52
C GLU A 90 11.22 -3.00 -19.07
N PHE A 91 11.39 -1.88 -18.37
CA PHE A 91 10.26 -1.04 -17.99
C PHE A 91 9.65 -0.34 -19.22
N LEU A 92 10.48 0.16 -20.15
CA LEU A 92 9.98 0.76 -21.39
C LEU A 92 9.21 -0.26 -22.24
N ASN A 93 9.65 -1.53 -22.29
CA ASN A 93 8.90 -2.62 -22.94
C ASN A 93 7.54 -2.87 -22.27
N LEU A 94 7.47 -2.83 -20.95
CA LEU A 94 6.20 -2.89 -20.21
C LEU A 94 5.27 -1.73 -20.61
N LYS A 95 5.79 -0.49 -20.71
CA LYS A 95 5.00 0.67 -21.13
C LYS A 95 4.49 0.55 -22.56
N ARG A 96 5.32 0.07 -23.50
CA ARG A 96 4.89 -0.25 -24.87
C ARG A 96 3.81 -1.32 -24.91
N PHE A 97 3.91 -2.36 -24.08
CA PHE A 97 2.88 -3.38 -23.96
C PHE A 97 1.54 -2.78 -23.50
N ILE A 98 1.54 -1.98 -22.41
CA ILE A 98 0.32 -1.34 -21.91
C ILE A 98 -0.26 -0.37 -22.95
N LYS A 99 0.58 0.40 -23.64
CA LYS A 99 0.14 1.30 -24.72
C LYS A 99 -0.60 0.52 -25.82
N LYS A 100 -0.04 -0.60 -26.28
CA LYS A 100 -0.67 -1.49 -27.28
C LYS A 100 -2.00 -2.06 -26.79
N GLU A 101 -2.11 -2.41 -25.51
CA GLU A 101 -3.37 -2.88 -24.93
C GLU A 101 -4.45 -1.80 -24.98
N GLN A 102 -4.11 -0.56 -24.66
CA GLN A 102 -5.03 0.57 -24.73
C GLN A 102 -5.43 0.90 -26.17
N GLU A 103 -4.46 0.91 -27.10
CA GLU A 103 -4.70 1.11 -28.55
C GLU A 103 -5.58 0.01 -29.14
N ALA A 104 -5.49 -1.22 -28.63
CA ALA A 104 -6.36 -2.33 -28.99
C ALA A 104 -7.76 -2.27 -28.33
N GLY A 105 -8.10 -1.17 -27.66
CA GLY A 105 -9.41 -0.95 -27.04
C GLY A 105 -9.64 -1.74 -25.75
N LYS A 106 -8.60 -2.34 -25.14
CA LYS A 106 -8.75 -3.10 -23.90
C LYS A 106 -8.99 -2.14 -22.72
N LYS A 107 -10.02 -2.41 -21.93
CA LYS A 107 -10.25 -1.70 -20.67
C LYS A 107 -9.25 -2.20 -19.63
N ILE A 108 -8.42 -1.30 -19.12
CA ILE A 108 -7.40 -1.59 -18.10
C ILE A 108 -7.82 -0.94 -16.77
N PHE A 109 -7.58 -1.64 -15.67
CA PHE A 109 -7.72 -1.17 -14.30
C PHE A 109 -6.38 -1.17 -13.57
N PRO A 110 -6.19 -0.28 -12.57
CA PRO A 110 -7.08 0.84 -12.24
C PRO A 110 -7.10 1.91 -13.36
N PRO A 111 -7.91 2.98 -13.26
CA PRO A 111 -7.71 4.17 -14.08
C PRO A 111 -6.23 4.58 -14.09
N MET A 112 -5.71 5.06 -15.23
CA MET A 112 -4.26 5.18 -15.40
C MET A 112 -3.63 6.12 -14.38
N GLU A 113 -4.31 7.23 -14.05
CA GLU A 113 -3.94 8.18 -13.00
C GLU A 113 -3.79 7.55 -11.61
N ASP A 114 -4.49 6.44 -11.35
CA ASP A 114 -4.48 5.73 -10.08
C ASP A 114 -3.38 4.66 -9.98
N VAL A 115 -2.70 4.29 -11.07
CA VAL A 115 -1.69 3.20 -11.08
C VAL A 115 -0.61 3.41 -10.01
N TYR A 116 -0.22 4.67 -9.76
CA TYR A 116 0.79 5.06 -8.79
C TYR A 116 0.25 5.64 -7.49
N SER A 117 -1.05 5.50 -7.19
CA SER A 117 -1.68 6.01 -5.96
C SER A 117 -0.96 5.54 -4.69
N TRP A 118 -0.44 4.31 -4.67
CA TRP A 118 0.37 3.78 -3.57
C TRP A 118 1.56 4.68 -3.20
N SER A 119 2.20 5.32 -4.19
CA SER A 119 3.38 6.16 -3.98
C SER A 119 3.03 7.52 -3.39
N ARG A 120 1.88 8.07 -3.79
CA ARG A 120 1.40 9.39 -3.36
C ARG A 120 0.76 9.35 -1.97
N HIS A 121 0.03 8.29 -1.67
CA HIS A 121 -0.50 8.07 -0.32
C HIS A 121 0.60 7.69 0.68
N THR A 122 1.64 7.00 0.21
CA THR A 122 2.76 6.59 1.07
C THR A 122 4.10 7.01 0.46
N PRO A 123 4.49 8.30 0.58
CA PRO A 123 5.83 8.75 0.21
C PRO A 123 6.90 7.88 0.89
N LEU A 124 8.04 7.66 0.22
CA LEU A 124 9.04 6.68 0.65
C LEU A 124 9.48 6.93 2.11
N ASN A 125 9.67 8.18 2.50
CA ASN A 125 10.10 8.58 3.83
C ASN A 125 9.05 8.38 4.94
N THR A 126 7.78 8.10 4.60
CA THR A 126 6.71 7.85 5.57
C THR A 126 6.39 6.37 5.74
N VAL A 127 6.96 5.48 4.92
CA VAL A 127 6.73 4.03 5.00
C VAL A 127 7.11 3.48 6.37
N LYS A 128 6.12 2.88 7.06
CA LYS A 128 6.23 2.16 8.35
C LYS A 128 5.92 0.68 8.18
N ALA A 129 4.98 0.33 7.30
CA ALA A 129 4.63 -1.05 6.98
C ALA A 129 4.47 -1.25 5.46
N VAL A 130 4.66 -2.48 4.99
CA VAL A 130 4.43 -2.90 3.60
C VAL A 130 3.51 -4.11 3.59
N ILE A 131 2.43 -4.03 2.81
CA ILE A 131 1.50 -5.13 2.54
C ILE A 131 1.50 -5.37 1.04
N LEU A 132 1.62 -6.63 0.63
CA LEU A 132 1.70 -7.02 -0.77
C LEU A 132 0.41 -7.72 -1.22
N GLY A 133 -0.19 -7.22 -2.30
CA GLY A 133 -1.21 -7.91 -3.08
C GLY A 133 -0.63 -8.52 -4.36
N GLN A 134 -1.42 -9.34 -5.07
CA GLN A 134 -0.99 -9.96 -6.33
C GLN A 134 -1.25 -9.02 -7.51
N ASP A 135 -2.51 -8.87 -7.90
CA ASP A 135 -2.99 -8.00 -8.96
C ASP A 135 -4.10 -7.06 -8.45
N PRO A 136 -4.40 -5.97 -9.18
CA PRO A 136 -5.53 -5.12 -8.86
C PRO A 136 -6.84 -5.90 -9.04
N TYR A 137 -7.90 -5.47 -8.35
CA TYR A 137 -9.24 -5.97 -8.65
C TYR A 137 -9.64 -5.64 -10.10
N HIS A 138 -10.17 -6.62 -10.81
CA HIS A 138 -10.40 -6.55 -12.26
C HIS A 138 -11.83 -6.19 -12.66
N ASN A 139 -12.73 -5.83 -11.73
CA ASN A 139 -14.06 -5.33 -12.10
C ASN A 139 -14.14 -3.81 -11.97
N PHE A 140 -15.15 -3.23 -12.62
CA PHE A 140 -15.41 -1.79 -12.60
C PHE A 140 -15.52 -1.24 -11.18
N ASN A 141 -14.96 -0.04 -10.98
CA ASN A 141 -15.02 0.73 -9.73
C ASN A 141 -14.43 0.02 -8.50
N GLN A 142 -13.57 -0.99 -8.68
CA GLN A 142 -12.88 -1.67 -7.59
C GLN A 142 -11.46 -1.14 -7.37
N ALA A 143 -10.56 -1.34 -8.34
CA ALA A 143 -9.15 -0.97 -8.19
C ALA A 143 -8.92 0.54 -8.28
N HIS A 144 -8.07 1.05 -7.39
CA HIS A 144 -7.64 2.46 -7.34
C HIS A 144 -6.16 2.62 -6.94
N GLY A 145 -5.35 1.62 -7.25
CA GLY A 145 -3.89 1.67 -7.05
C GLY A 145 -3.38 1.23 -5.67
N LEU A 146 -4.27 0.78 -4.77
CA LEU A 146 -3.90 0.25 -3.44
C LEU A 146 -4.32 -1.22 -3.32
N CYS A 147 -3.41 -2.10 -2.89
CA CYS A 147 -3.74 -3.52 -2.71
C CYS A 147 -4.81 -3.73 -1.63
N PHE A 148 -5.67 -4.74 -1.82
CA PHE A 148 -6.85 -5.06 -0.98
C PHE A 148 -7.93 -3.98 -0.87
N SER A 149 -7.68 -2.74 -1.29
CA SER A 149 -8.63 -1.64 -1.14
C SER A 149 -9.59 -1.51 -2.33
N VAL A 150 -10.83 -1.11 -2.04
CA VAL A 150 -11.85 -0.74 -3.03
C VAL A 150 -12.49 0.60 -2.71
N ARG A 151 -12.92 1.34 -3.74
CA ARG A 151 -13.62 2.62 -3.58
C ARG A 151 -15.08 2.40 -3.15
N PRO A 152 -15.67 3.29 -2.32
CA PRO A 152 -17.12 3.33 -2.16
C PRO A 152 -17.81 3.51 -3.52
N PRO A 153 -19.00 2.93 -3.74
CA PRO A 153 -19.80 2.15 -2.79
C PRO A 153 -19.44 0.64 -2.76
N THR A 154 -18.38 0.21 -3.43
CA THR A 154 -18.00 -1.21 -3.54
C THR A 154 -17.78 -1.82 -2.15
N PRO A 155 -18.47 -2.92 -1.80
CA PRO A 155 -18.26 -3.59 -0.52
C PRO A 155 -16.89 -4.27 -0.47
N ALA A 156 -16.35 -4.38 0.74
CA ALA A 156 -15.10 -5.05 1.04
C ALA A 156 -15.10 -6.48 0.43
N PRO A 157 -14.11 -6.83 -0.41
CA PRO A 157 -14.00 -8.18 -0.96
C PRO A 157 -13.71 -9.22 0.13
N PRO A 158 -13.91 -10.53 -0.15
CA PRO A 158 -13.76 -11.58 0.87
C PRO A 158 -12.43 -11.56 1.62
N SER A 159 -11.32 -11.34 0.91
CA SER A 159 -9.99 -11.22 1.54
C SER A 159 -9.93 -10.04 2.51
N LEU A 160 -10.51 -8.89 2.16
CA LEU A 160 -10.53 -7.72 3.04
C LEU A 160 -11.42 -7.93 4.26
N LYS A 161 -12.56 -8.61 4.11
CA LYS A 161 -13.39 -9.02 5.26
C LYS A 161 -12.59 -9.88 6.24
N ASN A 162 -11.77 -10.81 5.74
CA ASN A 162 -10.91 -11.62 6.58
C ASN A 162 -9.79 -10.83 7.27
N ILE A 163 -9.24 -9.80 6.60
CA ILE A 163 -8.33 -8.82 7.22
C ILE A 163 -9.03 -8.11 8.39
N TYR A 164 -10.29 -7.68 8.23
CA TYR A 164 -11.06 -7.06 9.33
C TYR A 164 -11.31 -8.01 10.49
N ILE A 165 -11.59 -9.30 10.23
CA ILE A 165 -11.75 -10.31 11.29
C ILE A 165 -10.45 -10.48 12.09
N ALA A 166 -9.31 -10.59 11.40
CA ALA A 166 -8.00 -10.67 12.06
C ALA A 166 -7.68 -9.39 12.85
N LEU A 167 -8.02 -8.22 12.31
CA LEU A 167 -7.81 -6.94 12.97
C LEU A 167 -8.67 -6.79 14.23
N LYS A 168 -9.93 -7.24 14.20
CA LYS A 168 -10.82 -7.27 15.38
C LYS A 168 -10.30 -8.19 16.48
N LYS A 169 -9.61 -9.28 16.13
CA LYS A 169 -8.96 -10.15 17.12
C LYS A 169 -7.75 -9.48 17.78
N ASP A 170 -6.98 -8.70 17.02
CA ASP A 170 -5.84 -7.94 17.54
C ASP A 170 -6.27 -6.75 18.40
N TYR A 171 -7.35 -6.07 17.99
CA TYR A 171 -7.93 -4.88 18.59
C TYR A 171 -9.45 -5.05 18.74
N PRO A 172 -9.93 -5.58 19.88
CA PRO A 172 -11.35 -5.83 20.13
C PRO A 172 -12.26 -4.61 20.00
N GLU A 173 -11.71 -3.40 20.11
CA GLU A 173 -12.38 -2.12 19.90
C GLU A 173 -12.54 -1.71 18.43
N PHE A 174 -11.81 -2.36 17.50
CA PHE A 174 -11.92 -2.07 16.07
C PHE A 174 -13.35 -2.30 15.57
N GLU A 175 -13.85 -1.41 14.73
CA GLU A 175 -15.14 -1.60 14.05
C GLU A 175 -14.92 -1.54 12.54
N ALA A 176 -15.48 -2.52 11.83
CA ALA A 176 -15.47 -2.50 10.38
C ALA A 176 -16.21 -1.24 9.86
N PRO A 177 -15.78 -0.66 8.73
CA PRO A 177 -16.45 0.50 8.16
C PRO A 177 -17.94 0.25 7.90
N PRO A 178 -18.79 1.30 8.05
CA PRO A 178 -20.22 1.17 7.75
C PRO A 178 -20.43 0.74 6.29
N LYS A 179 -21.58 0.13 6.01
CA LYS A 179 -21.96 -0.39 4.67
C LYS A 179 -20.95 -1.39 4.09
N ASN A 180 -20.16 -2.07 4.93
CA ASN A 180 -19.09 -2.96 4.52
C ASN A 180 -18.04 -2.27 3.63
N GLY A 181 -17.66 -1.02 3.93
CA GLY A 181 -16.68 -0.27 3.12
C GLY A 181 -15.29 -0.93 3.07
N GLY A 182 -14.59 -0.75 1.95
CA GLY A 182 -13.26 -1.33 1.70
C GLY A 182 -12.15 -0.33 1.40
N LEU A 183 -12.34 0.95 1.73
CA LEU A 183 -11.38 2.01 1.45
C LEU A 183 -10.26 2.02 2.50
N LEU A 184 -9.02 1.74 2.09
CA LEU A 184 -7.83 1.65 2.95
C LEU A 184 -6.89 2.84 2.80
N THR A 185 -7.31 3.89 2.10
CA THR A 185 -6.58 5.16 2.03
C THR A 185 -6.12 5.67 3.41
N PRO A 186 -6.92 5.59 4.49
CA PRO A 186 -6.45 5.98 5.82
C PRO A 186 -5.21 5.22 6.30
N TRP A 187 -5.06 3.93 5.93
CA TRP A 187 -3.85 3.17 6.27
C TRP A 187 -2.65 3.64 5.44
N ALA A 188 -2.87 3.88 4.15
CA ALA A 188 -1.82 4.33 3.25
C ALA A 188 -1.24 5.68 3.69
N ASP A 189 -2.12 6.64 4.03
CA ASP A 189 -1.75 7.97 4.55
C ASP A 189 -1.02 7.89 5.91
N ARG A 190 -1.18 6.79 6.64
CA ARG A 190 -0.53 6.52 7.94
C ARG A 190 0.76 5.70 7.81
N GLY A 191 1.31 5.57 6.60
CA GLY A 191 2.60 4.92 6.36
C GLY A 191 2.52 3.44 5.98
N VAL A 192 1.34 2.93 5.60
CA VAL A 192 1.19 1.55 5.11
C VAL A 192 1.29 1.53 3.58
N LEU A 193 2.43 1.08 3.06
CA LEU A 193 2.59 0.88 1.63
C LEU A 193 1.74 -0.33 1.17
N LEU A 194 0.61 -0.04 0.53
CA LEU A 194 -0.33 -1.02 -0.03
C LEU A 194 0.00 -1.29 -1.51
N LEU A 195 0.93 -2.19 -1.78
CA LEU A 195 1.49 -2.42 -3.11
C LEU A 195 1.01 -3.74 -3.73
N ASN A 196 0.51 -3.72 -4.96
CA ASN A 196 0.30 -4.96 -5.73
C ASN A 196 1.59 -5.35 -6.45
N THR A 197 1.84 -6.65 -6.67
CA THR A 197 2.99 -7.10 -7.47
C THR A 197 2.84 -6.78 -8.95
N CYS A 198 1.62 -6.80 -9.47
CA CYS A 198 1.24 -6.28 -10.78
C CYS A 198 0.37 -5.03 -10.58
N LEU A 199 0.67 -3.92 -11.27
CA LEU A 199 -0.03 -2.64 -11.02
C LEU A 199 -1.21 -2.36 -11.96
N THR A 200 -1.41 -3.20 -12.98
CA THR A 200 -2.53 -3.07 -13.91
C THR A 200 -3.10 -4.44 -14.27
N VAL A 201 -4.34 -4.48 -14.72
CA VAL A 201 -5.05 -5.69 -15.14
C VAL A 201 -6.11 -5.31 -16.18
N ARG A 202 -6.42 -6.18 -17.14
CA ARG A 202 -7.59 -6.00 -18.00
C ARG A 202 -8.88 -6.21 -17.20
N ALA A 203 -9.95 -5.55 -17.62
CA ALA A 203 -11.28 -5.78 -17.08
C ALA A 203 -11.67 -7.26 -17.22
N HIS A 204 -12.14 -7.85 -16.13
CA HIS A 204 -12.62 -9.23 -16.00
C HIS A 204 -11.60 -10.34 -16.29
N GLU A 205 -10.33 -10.01 -16.56
CA GLU A 205 -9.26 -11.00 -16.82
C GLU A 205 -8.16 -10.87 -15.75
N ALA A 206 -8.35 -11.55 -14.61
CA ALA A 206 -7.34 -11.63 -13.55
C ALA A 206 -5.98 -12.10 -14.10
N ASN A 207 -4.87 -11.58 -13.57
CA ASN A 207 -3.50 -11.89 -14.00
C ASN A 207 -3.16 -11.60 -15.49
N SER A 208 -4.00 -10.91 -16.26
CA SER A 208 -3.76 -10.62 -17.69
C SER A 208 -2.45 -9.88 -17.99
N HIS A 209 -1.95 -9.07 -17.05
CA HIS A 209 -0.66 -8.36 -17.17
C HIS A 209 0.47 -9.01 -16.35
N SER A 210 0.26 -10.22 -15.86
CA SER A 210 1.29 -11.00 -15.16
C SER A 210 2.48 -11.26 -16.08
N GLN A 211 3.70 -11.21 -15.51
CA GLN A 211 4.98 -11.43 -16.18
C GLN A 211 5.27 -10.46 -17.33
N LYS A 212 4.58 -9.32 -17.39
CA LYS A 212 4.81 -8.28 -18.42
C LYS A 212 5.84 -7.23 -18.00
N GLY A 213 6.30 -7.26 -16.74
CA GLY A 213 7.39 -6.42 -16.24
C GLY A 213 7.09 -5.72 -14.92
N TRP A 214 5.82 -5.64 -14.51
CA TRP A 214 5.44 -5.01 -13.24
C TRP A 214 6.12 -5.66 -12.05
N GLU A 215 6.27 -6.97 -12.07
CA GLU A 215 6.90 -7.76 -11.01
C GLU A 215 8.34 -7.36 -10.73
N ARG A 216 9.07 -6.94 -11.76
CA ARG A 216 10.44 -6.45 -11.62
C ARG A 216 10.44 -5.05 -11.02
N PHE A 217 9.60 -4.17 -11.54
CA PHE A 217 9.45 -2.82 -11.02
C PHE A 217 9.03 -2.81 -9.54
N THR A 218 8.00 -3.57 -9.16
CA THR A 218 7.50 -3.64 -7.79
C THR A 218 8.48 -4.34 -6.85
N GLN A 219 9.31 -5.28 -7.36
CA GLN A 219 10.46 -5.77 -6.61
C GLN A 219 11.46 -4.65 -6.32
N LYS A 220 11.75 -3.77 -7.29
CA LYS A 220 12.63 -2.62 -7.08
C LYS A 220 12.08 -1.63 -6.06
N VAL A 221 10.75 -1.48 -5.97
CA VAL A 221 10.07 -0.72 -4.91
C VAL A 221 10.38 -1.33 -3.54
N ILE A 222 10.20 -2.65 -3.38
CA ILE A 222 10.51 -3.38 -2.14
C ILE A 222 11.99 -3.23 -1.76
N ASP A 223 12.89 -3.42 -2.73
CA ASP A 223 14.33 -3.30 -2.52
C ASP A 223 14.74 -1.87 -2.13
N THR A 224 14.04 -0.87 -2.68
CA THR A 224 14.22 0.54 -2.32
C THR A 224 13.79 0.81 -0.88
N VAL A 225 12.66 0.26 -0.42
CA VAL A 225 12.27 0.32 1.00
C VAL A 225 13.34 -0.32 1.88
N ASN A 226 13.76 -1.54 1.53
CA ASN A 226 14.77 -2.30 2.27
C ASN A 226 16.09 -1.53 2.40
N ARG A 227 16.51 -0.85 1.33
CA ARG A 227 17.76 -0.09 1.28
C ARG A 227 17.67 1.26 2.00
N VAL A 228 16.63 2.04 1.73
CA VAL A 228 16.52 3.45 2.13
C VAL A 228 15.93 3.63 3.53
N ARG A 229 15.04 2.74 3.98
CA ARG A 229 14.38 2.87 5.30
C ARG A 229 15.23 2.29 6.42
N THR A 230 16.27 3.03 6.80
CA THR A 230 17.25 2.64 7.82
C THR A 230 16.68 2.45 9.22
N ASN A 231 15.63 3.19 9.58
CA ASN A 231 14.94 3.05 10.88
C ASN A 231 14.08 1.78 10.99
N GLY A 232 13.96 1.03 9.88
CA GLY A 232 13.26 -0.26 9.85
C GLY A 232 11.78 -0.14 9.53
N VAL A 233 11.22 -1.19 8.95
CA VAL A 233 9.84 -1.25 8.41
C VAL A 233 9.30 -2.64 8.68
N VAL A 234 7.98 -2.77 8.85
CA VAL A 234 7.31 -4.06 8.97
C VAL A 234 6.81 -4.54 7.61
N PHE A 235 7.25 -5.70 7.16
CA PHE A 235 6.74 -6.38 5.97
C PHE A 235 5.73 -7.45 6.38
N LEU A 236 4.47 -7.25 6.02
CA LEU A 236 3.37 -8.21 6.23
C LEU A 236 3.28 -9.11 4.98
N ALA A 237 4.00 -10.22 5.03
CA ALA A 237 4.13 -11.17 3.93
C ALA A 237 3.05 -12.26 3.99
N TRP A 238 1.85 -11.94 3.51
CA TRP A 238 0.69 -12.84 3.51
C TRP A 238 0.65 -13.73 2.25
N GLY A 239 0.77 -15.03 2.45
CA GLY A 239 0.83 -16.03 1.39
C GLY A 239 2.23 -16.23 0.80
N THR A 240 2.44 -17.39 0.18
CA THR A 240 3.73 -17.76 -0.42
C THR A 240 4.27 -16.70 -1.40
N PRO A 241 3.47 -16.13 -2.32
CA PRO A 241 3.99 -15.12 -3.26
C PRO A 241 4.61 -13.91 -2.56
N ALA A 242 3.93 -13.33 -1.57
CA ALA A 242 4.45 -12.19 -0.81
C ALA A 242 5.70 -12.58 0.00
N GLN A 243 5.73 -13.78 0.57
CA GLN A 243 6.90 -14.28 1.30
C GLN A 243 8.14 -14.43 0.40
N GLN A 244 7.96 -14.85 -0.85
CA GLN A 244 9.06 -14.94 -1.81
C GLN A 244 9.65 -13.57 -2.12
N ARG A 245 8.80 -12.55 -2.32
CA ARG A 245 9.21 -11.16 -2.59
C ARG A 245 9.99 -10.53 -1.44
N CYS A 246 9.68 -10.95 -0.21
CA CYS A 246 10.36 -10.47 0.99
C CYS A 246 11.62 -11.27 1.38
N LYS A 247 12.06 -12.26 0.59
CA LYS A 247 13.26 -13.08 0.93
C LYS A 247 14.54 -12.27 1.08
N GLY A 248 14.72 -11.22 0.26
CA GLY A 248 15.89 -10.35 0.28
C GLY A 248 15.86 -9.25 1.35
N VAL A 249 14.78 -9.15 2.13
CA VAL A 249 14.63 -8.11 3.16
C VAL A 249 15.61 -8.38 4.30
N ASN A 250 16.37 -7.35 4.70
CA ASN A 250 17.32 -7.45 5.79
C ASN A 250 16.60 -7.58 7.14
N ALA A 251 16.56 -8.80 7.68
CA ALA A 251 15.88 -9.14 8.92
C ALA A 251 16.49 -8.53 10.19
N GLN A 252 17.73 -8.00 10.14
CA GLN A 252 18.32 -7.26 11.27
C GLN A 252 17.74 -5.83 11.36
N ARG A 253 17.35 -5.27 10.21
CA ARG A 253 16.82 -3.91 10.09
C ARG A 253 15.29 -3.89 10.14
N HIS A 254 14.66 -4.81 9.41
CA HIS A 254 13.21 -4.86 9.21
C HIS A 254 12.60 -6.06 9.93
N LEU A 255 11.30 -5.97 10.22
CA LEU A 255 10.51 -7.10 10.68
C LEU A 255 9.76 -7.70 9.49
N VAL A 256 9.86 -9.02 9.29
CA VAL A 256 9.06 -9.74 8.29
C VAL A 256 8.08 -10.67 9.01
N LEU A 257 6.80 -10.31 9.00
CA LEU A 257 5.71 -11.13 9.55
C LEU A 257 5.13 -11.99 8.43
N LYS A 258 5.36 -13.30 8.51
CA LYS A 258 4.88 -14.27 7.52
C LYS A 258 3.60 -14.94 7.99
N SER A 259 2.64 -15.13 7.10
CA SER A 259 1.44 -15.93 7.35
C SER A 259 0.84 -16.46 6.04
N VAL A 260 -0.22 -17.26 6.15
CA VAL A 260 -1.06 -17.64 5.01
C VAL A 260 -1.79 -16.42 4.44
N HIS A 261 -2.33 -16.54 3.23
CA HIS A 261 -3.04 -15.42 2.59
C HIS A 261 -4.44 -15.21 3.22
N PRO A 262 -4.99 -13.98 3.29
CA PRO A 262 -6.34 -13.70 3.80
C PRO A 262 -7.49 -14.22 2.92
N SER A 263 -7.20 -14.83 1.76
CA SER A 263 -8.25 -15.43 0.90
C SER A 263 -9.06 -16.48 1.68
N PRO A 264 -10.37 -16.62 1.42
CA PRO A 264 -11.19 -17.69 1.99
C PRO A 264 -10.56 -19.09 1.89
N LEU A 265 -9.79 -19.35 0.82
CA LEU A 265 -9.10 -20.62 0.57
C LEU A 265 -8.03 -20.97 1.62
N SER A 266 -7.50 -19.98 2.34
CA SER A 266 -6.37 -20.18 3.25
C SER A 266 -6.49 -19.49 4.60
N ALA A 267 -7.41 -18.54 4.79
CA ALA A 267 -7.48 -17.73 6.01
C ALA A 267 -7.69 -18.57 7.29
N HIS A 268 -8.48 -19.64 7.19
CA HIS A 268 -8.73 -20.58 8.29
C HIS A 268 -7.47 -21.35 8.74
N LYS A 269 -6.40 -21.38 7.93
CA LYS A 269 -5.12 -22.06 8.24
C LYS A 269 -4.20 -21.22 9.15
N GLY A 270 -4.78 -20.32 9.96
CA GLY A 270 -4.04 -19.51 10.93
C GLY A 270 -3.85 -18.04 10.57
N PHE A 271 -4.55 -17.49 9.57
CA PHE A 271 -4.51 -16.05 9.31
C PHE A 271 -5.16 -15.26 10.47
N PHE A 272 -6.31 -15.71 10.95
CA PHE A 272 -7.10 -14.96 11.94
C PHE A 272 -6.40 -14.81 13.30
N ASP A 273 -5.63 -15.81 13.72
CA ASP A 273 -4.94 -15.82 15.02
C ASP A 273 -3.47 -15.36 14.92
N GLY A 274 -3.12 -14.74 13.78
CA GLY A 274 -1.75 -14.37 13.44
C GLY A 274 -1.18 -13.21 14.26
N GLY A 275 -2.00 -12.38 14.89
CA GLY A 275 -1.51 -11.24 15.67
C GLY A 275 -0.87 -10.13 14.82
N HIS A 276 -1.20 -10.04 13.52
CA HIS A 276 -0.42 -9.31 12.51
C HIS A 276 -0.20 -7.85 12.88
N PHE A 277 -1.28 -7.16 13.23
CA PHE A 277 -1.32 -5.72 13.41
C PHE A 277 -0.79 -5.32 14.78
N LYS A 278 -1.09 -6.13 15.81
CA LYS A 278 -0.53 -5.95 17.15
C LYS A 278 0.97 -6.19 17.19
N LYS A 279 1.46 -7.26 16.54
CA LYS A 279 2.90 -7.53 16.40
C LYS A 279 3.60 -6.41 15.63
N ALA A 280 2.99 -5.90 14.55
CA ALA A 280 3.52 -4.78 13.79
C ALA A 280 3.66 -3.52 14.67
N ASN A 281 2.59 -3.10 15.35
CA ASN A 281 2.62 -1.92 16.20
C ASN A 281 3.57 -2.06 17.39
N ASN A 282 3.62 -3.21 18.06
CA ASN A 282 4.57 -3.45 19.15
C ASN A 282 6.03 -3.32 18.70
N TRP A 283 6.34 -3.74 17.47
CA TRP A 283 7.68 -3.59 16.92
C TRP A 283 7.98 -2.15 16.51
N LEU A 284 7.00 -1.47 15.89
CA LEU A 284 7.13 -0.08 15.50
C LEU A 284 7.29 0.85 16.71
N ALA A 285 6.54 0.63 17.79
CA ALA A 285 6.67 1.35 19.06
C ALA A 285 8.10 1.28 19.61
N LYS A 286 8.71 0.08 19.59
CA LYS A 286 10.10 -0.11 20.01
C LYS A 286 11.12 0.60 19.12
N ARG A 287 10.81 0.82 17.85
CA ARG A 287 11.73 1.44 16.86
C ARG A 287 11.59 2.96 16.79
N TYR A 288 10.37 3.47 16.93
CA TYR A 288 10.01 4.86 16.66
C TYR A 288 9.41 5.59 17.88
N GLY A 289 9.28 4.91 19.02
CA GLY A 289 8.59 5.41 20.21
C GLY A 289 7.09 5.08 20.22
N GLU A 290 6.51 5.03 21.43
CA GLU A 290 5.08 4.69 21.64
C GLU A 290 4.11 5.66 20.94
N GLU A 291 4.51 6.94 20.81
CA GLU A 291 3.67 7.96 20.19
C GLU A 291 3.73 7.94 18.65
N ASN A 292 4.94 7.86 18.09
CA ASN A 292 5.16 8.01 16.64
C ASN A 292 5.24 6.68 15.89
N GLY A 293 5.45 5.57 16.58
CA GLY A 293 5.63 4.24 15.97
C GLY A 293 4.34 3.59 15.52
N PRO A 294 3.38 3.31 16.43
CA PRO A 294 2.16 2.58 16.11
C PRO A 294 1.39 3.18 14.94
N ILE A 295 0.80 2.31 14.13
CA ILE A 295 -0.11 2.67 13.06
C ILE A 295 -1.53 2.59 13.64
N ASN A 296 -2.31 3.67 13.50
CA ASN A 296 -3.73 3.62 13.77
C ASN A 296 -4.40 2.81 12.64
N TRP A 297 -4.87 1.60 12.95
CA TRP A 297 -5.53 0.69 12.01
C TRP A 297 -7.04 0.94 11.89
N ASN A 298 -7.62 1.87 12.65
CA ASN A 298 -9.03 2.22 12.54
C ASN A 298 -9.32 2.92 11.20
N LEU A 299 -10.42 2.56 10.53
CA LEU A 299 -10.80 3.11 9.23
C LEU A 299 -11.88 4.20 9.32
N LYS A 300 -12.38 4.48 10.52
CA LYS A 300 -13.26 5.63 10.74
C LYS A 300 -12.47 6.92 10.47
N ALA A 301 -13.12 7.88 9.81
CA ALA A 301 -12.57 9.22 9.67
C ALA A 301 -12.41 9.82 11.08
N GLU A 302 -11.21 10.31 11.39
CA GLU A 302 -11.08 11.21 12.53
C GLU A 302 -11.72 12.55 12.14
N PRO A 303 -12.41 13.23 13.06
CA PRO A 303 -12.88 14.59 12.81
C PRO A 303 -11.65 15.42 12.45
N LYS A 304 -11.57 15.92 11.22
CA LYS A 304 -10.58 16.95 10.90
C LYS A 304 -10.96 18.16 11.74
N GLU A 305 -10.17 18.50 12.74
CA GLU A 305 -10.18 19.85 13.29
C GLU A 305 -9.84 20.80 12.14
N ALA A 306 -10.88 21.40 11.58
CA ALA A 306 -10.73 22.49 10.63
C ALA A 306 -10.12 23.66 11.41
N LYS A 307 -8.82 23.89 11.25
CA LYS A 307 -8.24 25.19 11.58
C LYS A 307 -9.04 26.24 10.79
N PRO A 308 -9.65 27.25 11.45
CA PRO A 308 -10.38 28.28 10.74
C PRO A 308 -9.39 28.99 9.81
N LYS A 309 -9.65 28.93 8.49
CA LYS A 309 -9.05 29.89 7.58
C LYS A 309 -9.74 31.21 7.87
N GLU A 310 -9.03 32.16 8.47
CA GLU A 310 -9.44 33.56 8.50
C GLU A 310 -9.66 34.03 7.06
N ALA A 311 -10.93 34.17 6.69
CA ALA A 311 -11.32 34.91 5.50
C ALA A 311 -11.28 36.40 5.86
N LYS A 312 -10.43 37.15 5.18
CA LYS A 312 -10.52 38.61 5.16
C LYS A 312 -11.86 38.99 4.49
N PRO A 313 -12.67 39.91 5.06
CA PRO A 313 -13.87 40.38 4.40
C PRO A 313 -13.48 41.32 3.25
N GLU A 314 -13.90 40.99 2.03
CA GLU A 314 -13.96 41.94 0.92
C GLU A 314 -15.22 42.81 1.11
N GLU A 315 -15.02 44.12 1.22
CA GLU A 315 -16.07 45.13 1.20
C GLU A 315 -16.77 45.13 -0.18
N VAL A 316 -18.06 44.81 -0.20
CA VAL A 316 -18.93 45.06 -1.35
C VAL A 316 -19.89 46.20 -0.98
N LYS A 317 -19.77 47.32 -1.70
CA LYS A 317 -20.69 48.47 -1.61
C LYS A 317 -22.09 48.06 -2.10
N PRO A 318 -23.17 48.58 -1.48
CA PRO A 318 -24.53 48.32 -1.92
C PRO A 318 -24.93 49.29 -3.04
N GLU A 319 -25.57 48.78 -4.08
CA GLU A 319 -26.37 49.59 -5.01
C GLU A 319 -27.82 49.09 -4.91
N GLU A 320 -28.71 50.01 -4.56
CA GLU A 320 -30.15 49.81 -4.38
C GLU A 320 -30.86 49.70 -5.73
N ALA A 321 -31.81 48.76 -5.85
CA ALA A 321 -33.03 48.97 -6.62
C ALA A 321 -34.17 48.10 -6.06
N LYS A 322 -35.32 48.77 -5.89
CA LYS A 322 -36.54 48.36 -5.18
C LYS A 322 -37.46 47.40 -5.98
N PRO A 323 -38.49 46.83 -5.35
CA PRO A 323 -39.19 45.62 -5.79
C PRO A 323 -40.41 45.91 -6.66
N GLU A 324 -40.82 44.92 -7.46
CA GLU A 324 -42.18 44.88 -8.02
C GLU A 324 -42.70 43.42 -8.02
N GLU A 325 -43.88 43.24 -7.42
CA GLU A 325 -44.65 42.00 -7.33
C GLU A 325 -45.32 41.68 -8.67
N ALA A 326 -45.42 40.39 -9.04
CA ALA A 326 -46.54 39.88 -9.83
C ALA A 326 -46.79 38.39 -9.60
N LYS A 327 -48.08 38.05 -9.55
CA LYS A 327 -48.75 36.81 -9.17
C LYS A 327 -48.64 35.67 -10.22
N PRO A 328 -49.05 34.44 -9.86
CA PRO A 328 -48.86 33.24 -10.69
C PRO A 328 -49.91 33.13 -11.79
N GLU A 329 -49.52 32.60 -12.95
CA GLU A 329 -50.43 32.21 -14.03
C GLU A 329 -50.23 30.72 -14.34
N GLU A 330 -51.34 29.98 -14.28
CA GLU A 330 -51.51 28.64 -14.85
C GLU A 330 -51.51 28.73 -16.38
N VAL A 331 -50.96 27.71 -17.05
CA VAL A 331 -51.28 27.43 -18.45
C VAL A 331 -51.37 25.92 -18.68
N GLU A 332 -52.43 25.59 -19.42
CA GLU A 332 -52.99 24.29 -19.71
C GLU A 332 -52.17 23.44 -20.70
N ALA A 333 -52.58 22.19 -20.80
CA ALA A 333 -52.05 21.14 -21.64
C ALA A 333 -52.29 21.39 -23.15
N GLU A 334 -51.31 21.02 -23.97
CA GLU A 334 -51.49 20.77 -25.40
C GLU A 334 -51.10 19.33 -25.73
N ASP A 335 -52.03 18.68 -26.44
CA ASP A 335 -51.94 17.35 -27.01
C ASP A 335 -50.87 17.26 -28.13
N PHE A 336 -50.16 16.15 -28.22
CA PHE A 336 -49.49 15.75 -29.46
C PHE A 336 -49.81 14.28 -29.79
N GLU A 337 -50.33 14.10 -30.99
CA GLU A 337 -50.89 12.87 -31.55
C GLU A 337 -49.85 11.74 -31.72
N ALA A 338 -50.34 10.51 -31.61
CA ALA A 338 -49.60 9.29 -31.90
C ALA A 338 -49.66 8.97 -33.40
N GLU A 339 -48.49 8.83 -34.04
CA GLU A 339 -48.39 8.24 -35.38
C GLU A 339 -48.13 6.73 -35.30
N ASP A 340 -49.00 5.98 -35.97
CA ASP A 340 -48.91 4.56 -36.27
C ASP A 340 -47.69 4.24 -37.16
N LEU A 341 -46.87 3.27 -36.78
CA LEU A 341 -45.98 2.56 -37.70
C LEU A 341 -45.96 1.05 -37.38
N LYS A 342 -46.17 0.30 -38.47
CA LYS A 342 -46.61 -1.10 -38.55
C LYS A 342 -45.55 -2.10 -38.09
N VAL A 343 -46.06 -3.18 -37.49
CA VAL A 343 -45.33 -4.41 -37.21
C VAL A 343 -45.35 -5.25 -38.49
N GLU A 344 -44.18 -5.55 -39.06
CA GLU A 344 -44.03 -6.55 -40.12
C GLU A 344 -43.50 -7.84 -39.50
N ASP A 345 -44.24 -8.92 -39.75
CA ASP A 345 -43.89 -10.30 -39.44
C ASP A 345 -42.63 -10.72 -40.20
N PHE A 346 -41.66 -11.31 -39.51
CA PHE A 346 -40.60 -12.09 -40.17
C PHE A 346 -40.56 -13.50 -39.57
N GLU A 347 -40.80 -14.45 -40.46
CA GLU A 347 -40.96 -15.88 -40.20
C GLU A 347 -39.68 -16.52 -39.64
N ALA A 348 -39.88 -17.51 -38.76
CA ALA A 348 -38.84 -18.37 -38.23
C ALA A 348 -38.50 -19.47 -39.26
N GLU A 349 -37.26 -19.49 -39.73
CA GLU A 349 -36.75 -20.55 -40.59
C GLU A 349 -36.22 -21.72 -39.72
N GLU A 350 -36.96 -22.83 -39.71
CA GLU A 350 -36.54 -24.11 -39.13
C GLU A 350 -35.45 -24.75 -40.01
N VAL A 351 -34.24 -24.87 -39.46
CA VAL A 351 -33.17 -25.67 -40.07
C VAL A 351 -33.26 -27.11 -39.57
N LYS A 352 -33.50 -28.04 -40.50
CA LYS A 352 -33.52 -29.50 -40.28
C LYS A 352 -32.11 -30.07 -40.05
N PRO A 353 -31.95 -31.16 -39.28
CA PRO A 353 -30.66 -31.82 -39.08
C PRO A 353 -30.31 -32.73 -40.26
N ASP A 354 -29.07 -32.63 -40.74
CA ASP A 354 -28.47 -33.53 -41.73
C ASP A 354 -28.07 -34.86 -41.09
N GLU A 355 -28.63 -35.95 -41.62
CA GLU A 355 -28.13 -37.32 -41.49
C GLU A 355 -27.33 -37.71 -42.76
N ALA A 356 -26.09 -38.16 -42.56
CA ALA A 356 -25.35 -39.15 -43.38
C ALA A 356 -23.87 -39.12 -42.92
N ARG A 357 -23.06 -40.18 -42.88
CA ARG A 357 -23.16 -41.62 -43.13
C ARG A 357 -21.76 -42.18 -42.80
N ALA A 358 -21.69 -43.47 -42.50
CA ALA A 358 -20.50 -44.29 -42.30
C ALA A 358 -19.34 -44.04 -43.29
N GLU A 359 -18.11 -43.97 -42.77
CA GLU A 359 -17.05 -44.99 -42.90
C GLU A 359 -15.99 -44.81 -41.81
#